data_AF-A0A9D4TG53-F1
#
_entry.id   AF-A0A9D4TG53-F1
#
_cell.length_a   1.000
_cell.length_b   1.000
_cell.length_c   1.000
_cell.angle_alpha   90.00
_cell.angle_beta   90.00
_cell.angle_gamma   90.00
#
_symmetry.space_group_name_H-M   'P 1'
#
loop_
_entity.id
_entity.type
_entity.pdbx_description
1 polymer ?
#
loop_
_entity_poly.entity_id
_entity_poly.type
_entity_poly.pdbx_seq_one_letter_code
_entity_poly.pdbx_strand_id
1 'polypeptide(L)'
;MSRRLLIRSLAQRAAAPATPCTEAAPKFVNLPAEQQQQIDAYLDILLEWNKKLNLISRAVTEKSEAYSRHVDDSLALLPAIDRCLAQQRQYLEQHPPRADAEQQQWQPRRNSRGSNSSSSDARPYKATATGGPRVVDVGSGAGLPGIILAIVRPEWEVTLLDSLQKRCKFTQAAVEAAGLTNVRVHCARAELAGRDPALRDQYDLAVARAVAELRVLAELCLPLVRTGGHWVAAKGAAPQDEVAGAKTAVIKVGGKLLGLEEVDSEGPEGPRTAVLVRKACPTPHQYPREPGVPGRKPLC
;
A
#
# COMPACT_ATOMS: atom_id res chain seq x y z
N MET A 1 27.18 43.73 -23.62
CA MET A 1 27.71 44.60 -22.54
C MET A 1 26.81 45.83 -22.51
N SER A 2 26.08 46.27 -21.47
CA SER A 2 26.01 46.06 -20.01
C SER A 2 24.52 46.26 -19.61
N ARG A 3 23.85 45.42 -18.82
CA ARG A 3 23.84 45.28 -17.34
C ARG A 3 23.71 46.59 -16.55
N ARG A 4 22.74 46.57 -15.61
CA ARG A 4 22.49 47.41 -14.40
C ARG A 4 21.35 48.43 -14.59
N LEU A 5 20.44 48.67 -13.65
CA LEU A 5 20.10 48.16 -12.32
C LEU A 5 18.85 48.99 -11.94
N LEU A 6 17.72 48.38 -11.60
CA LEU A 6 16.69 49.09 -10.82
C LEU A 6 16.30 48.21 -9.64
N ILE A 7 16.97 48.46 -8.52
CA ILE A 7 16.66 47.93 -7.20
C ILE A 7 15.49 48.76 -6.67
N ARG A 8 14.37 48.13 -6.34
CA ARG A 8 13.42 48.65 -5.35
C ARG A 8 13.18 47.60 -4.27
N SER A 9 13.76 47.93 -3.12
CA SER A 9 13.52 47.46 -1.76
C SER A 9 12.04 47.24 -1.45
N LEU A 10 11.70 46.11 -0.83
CA LEU A 10 10.61 45.98 0.14
C LEU A 10 10.96 44.95 1.22
N ALA A 11 11.33 45.51 2.39
CA ALA A 11 10.96 45.09 3.74
C ALA A 11 11.07 43.61 4.13
N GLN A 12 12.09 43.36 4.95
CA GLN A 12 12.12 42.35 6.01
C GLN A 12 10.78 42.29 6.76
N ARG A 13 10.16 41.10 6.80
CA ARG A 13 9.24 40.75 7.89
C ARG A 13 9.95 39.78 8.81
N ALA A 14 10.22 40.25 10.02
CA ALA A 14 10.70 39.47 11.14
C ALA A 14 9.68 38.35 11.47
N ALA A 15 10.17 37.12 11.55
CA ALA A 15 9.42 36.01 12.12
C ALA A 15 9.31 36.22 13.65
N ALA A 16 8.09 36.15 14.18
CA ALA A 16 7.85 36.19 15.62
C ALA A 16 8.37 34.89 16.28
N PRO A 17 8.89 34.96 17.53
CA PRO A 17 9.43 33.79 18.21
C PRO A 17 8.31 32.84 18.62
N ALA A 18 8.44 31.56 18.26
CA ALA A 18 7.57 30.50 18.73
C ALA A 18 7.76 30.29 20.24
N THR A 19 6.68 30.42 21.01
CA THR A 19 6.61 30.03 22.42
C THR A 19 6.72 28.50 22.53
N PRO A 20 7.55 27.95 23.42
CA PRO A 20 7.59 26.50 23.66
C PRO A 20 6.56 26.10 24.72
N CYS A 21 6.24 24.80 24.71
CA CYS A 21 5.42 24.05 25.68
C CYS A 21 3.92 23.98 25.42
N THR A 22 3.50 22.90 24.78
CA THR A 22 2.42 22.04 25.29
C THR A 22 2.73 20.61 24.87
N GLU A 23 2.68 19.64 25.81
CA GLU A 23 2.85 18.22 25.54
C GLU A 23 1.93 17.79 24.38
N ALA A 24 2.52 17.25 23.32
CA ALA A 24 1.78 16.88 22.12
C ALA A 24 0.92 15.64 22.41
N ALA A 25 -0.40 15.83 22.50
CA ALA A 25 -1.34 14.74 22.31
C ALA A 25 -1.07 14.07 20.94
N PRO A 26 -1.22 12.73 20.82
CA PRO A 26 -0.93 12.03 19.56
C PRO A 26 -1.83 12.56 18.44
N LYS A 27 -1.20 12.86 17.30
CA LYS A 27 -1.80 13.63 16.19
C LYS A 27 -2.87 12.89 15.38
N PHE A 28 -3.12 11.60 15.65
CA PHE A 28 -4.15 10.80 14.97
C PHE A 28 -5.03 9.99 15.96
N VAL A 29 -6.07 10.67 16.44
CA VAL A 29 -7.42 10.16 16.78
C VAL A 29 -7.67 9.50 18.15
N ASN A 30 -8.69 10.05 18.84
CA ASN A 30 -9.57 9.35 19.78
C ASN A 30 -10.30 8.21 19.05
N LEU A 31 -9.65 7.06 18.85
CA LEU A 31 -10.29 5.90 18.24
C LEU A 31 -11.41 5.39 19.17
N PRO A 32 -12.48 4.76 18.66
CA PRO A 32 -13.42 4.02 19.49
C PRO A 32 -12.69 3.05 20.42
N ALA A 33 -13.20 2.86 21.63
CA ALA A 33 -12.56 2.02 22.65
C ALA A 33 -12.27 0.60 22.15
N GLU A 34 -13.15 0.03 21.33
CA GLU A 34 -12.94 -1.26 20.69
C GLU A 34 -11.70 -1.28 19.78
N GLN A 35 -11.54 -0.28 18.91
CA GLN A 35 -10.37 -0.18 18.03
C GLN A 35 -9.08 0.04 18.82
N GLN A 36 -9.13 0.82 19.90
CA GLN A 36 -7.97 0.98 20.80
C GLN A 36 -7.58 -0.36 21.44
N GLN A 37 -8.56 -1.13 21.95
CA GLN A 37 -8.32 -2.45 22.52
C GLN A 37 -7.73 -3.44 21.49
N GLN A 38 -8.20 -3.39 20.25
CA GLN A 38 -7.65 -4.21 19.16
C GLN A 38 -6.19 -3.84 18.84
N ILE A 39 -5.88 -2.54 18.80
CA ILE A 39 -4.49 -2.07 18.60
C ILE A 39 -3.63 -2.51 19.78
N ASP A 40 -4.10 -2.36 21.02
CA ASP A 40 -3.35 -2.76 22.22
C ASP A 40 -3.05 -4.26 22.23
N ALA A 41 -4.03 -5.10 21.90
CA ALA A 41 -3.86 -6.55 21.79
C ALA A 41 -2.85 -6.92 20.68
N TYR A 42 -2.92 -6.23 19.54
CA TYR A 42 -1.93 -6.36 18.48
C TYR A 42 -0.51 -5.99 18.96
N LEU A 43 -0.36 -4.85 19.64
CA LEU A 43 0.93 -4.36 20.13
C LEU A 43 1.53 -5.26 21.20
N ASP A 44 0.72 -5.87 22.07
CA ASP A 44 1.18 -6.89 23.02
C ASP A 44 1.85 -8.07 22.32
N ILE A 45 1.18 -8.63 21.32
CA ILE A 45 1.72 -9.75 20.53
C ILE A 45 2.95 -9.32 19.73
N LEU A 46 2.92 -8.12 19.14
CA LEU A 46 4.04 -7.56 18.40
C LEU A 46 5.30 -7.49 19.27
N LEU A 47 5.21 -6.85 20.45
CA LEU A 47 6.35 -6.66 21.33
C LEU A 47 6.87 -7.98 21.91
N GLU A 48 5.99 -8.92 22.26
CA GLU A 48 6.41 -10.24 22.73
C GLU A 48 7.16 -11.02 21.65
N TRP A 49 6.64 -11.03 20.42
CA TRP A 49 7.31 -11.74 19.32
C TRP A 49 8.57 -11.03 18.84
N ASN A 50 8.64 -9.69 18.96
CA ASN A 50 9.81 -8.91 18.56
C ASN A 50 11.05 -9.23 19.43
N LYS A 51 10.87 -9.78 20.64
CA LYS A 51 11.97 -10.31 21.47
C LYS A 51 12.70 -11.48 20.81
N LYS A 52 12.00 -12.24 19.96
CA LYS A 52 12.48 -13.48 19.33
C LYS A 52 12.68 -13.35 17.82
N LEU A 53 12.03 -12.37 17.19
CA LEU A 53 12.05 -12.11 15.75
C LEU A 53 12.31 -10.63 15.47
N ASN A 54 13.03 -10.32 14.40
CA ASN A 54 13.21 -8.93 13.96
C ASN A 54 11.99 -8.48 13.13
N LEU A 55 10.86 -8.19 13.80
CA LEU A 55 9.62 -7.74 13.17
C LEU A 55 9.62 -6.22 12.95
N ILE A 56 10.06 -5.49 13.97
CA ILE A 56 10.28 -4.04 13.95
C ILE A 56 11.67 -3.73 14.51
N SER A 57 12.03 -2.44 14.62
CA SER A 57 13.31 -2.05 15.24
C SER A 57 13.43 -2.62 16.65
N ARG A 58 14.57 -3.22 16.98
CA ARG A 58 14.84 -3.78 18.32
C ARG A 58 14.86 -2.72 19.42
N ALA A 59 15.03 -1.46 19.06
CA ALA A 59 14.97 -0.35 20.02
C ALA A 59 13.55 -0.11 20.55
N VAL A 60 12.52 -0.56 19.82
CA VAL A 60 11.13 -0.39 20.22
C VAL A 60 10.74 -1.50 21.18
N THR A 61 10.72 -1.19 22.47
CA THR A 61 10.36 -2.13 23.54
C THR A 61 9.06 -1.79 24.26
N GLU A 62 8.62 -0.53 24.17
CA GLU A 62 7.44 -0.03 24.86
C GLU A 62 6.26 0.18 23.91
N LYS A 63 5.04 0.00 24.42
CA LYS A 63 3.81 0.22 23.63
C LYS A 63 3.69 1.64 23.12
N SER A 64 4.00 2.64 23.94
CA SER A 64 3.91 4.05 23.55
C SER A 64 4.81 4.38 22.35
N GLU A 65 6.01 3.82 22.32
CA GLU A 65 6.94 3.98 21.20
C GLU A 65 6.47 3.22 19.96
N ALA A 66 5.95 1.99 20.13
CA ALA A 66 5.38 1.24 19.04
C ALA A 66 4.16 1.97 18.44
N TYR A 67 3.34 2.60 19.27
CA TYR A 67 2.21 3.41 18.85
C TYR A 67 2.69 4.57 17.98
N SER A 68 3.56 5.42 18.51
CA SER A 68 4.04 6.61 17.81
C SER A 68 4.79 6.29 16.52
N ARG A 69 5.61 5.23 16.49
CA ARG A 69 6.45 4.92 15.32
C ARG A 69 5.79 4.04 14.27
N HIS A 70 4.69 3.37 14.60
CA HIS A 70 4.10 2.35 13.72
C HIS A 70 2.60 2.50 13.53
N VAL A 71 1.86 2.77 14.60
CA VAL A 71 0.41 3.01 14.49
C VAL A 71 0.20 4.35 13.82
N ASP A 72 0.79 5.43 14.33
CA ASP A 72 0.63 6.78 13.77
C ASP A 72 1.17 6.85 12.33
N ASP A 73 2.32 6.24 12.04
CA ASP A 73 2.86 6.12 10.67
C ASP A 73 1.88 5.42 9.71
N SER A 74 1.13 4.43 10.18
CA SER A 74 0.14 3.71 9.36
C SER A 74 -1.14 4.54 9.18
N LEU A 75 -1.60 5.22 10.24
CA LEU A 75 -2.77 6.09 10.22
C LEU A 75 -2.55 7.33 9.35
N ALA A 76 -1.33 7.87 9.32
CA ALA A 76 -0.98 9.03 8.52
C ALA A 76 -1.18 8.80 7.01
N LEU A 77 -1.22 7.54 6.55
CA LEU A 77 -1.52 7.20 5.15
C LEU A 77 -3.01 7.31 4.79
N LEU A 78 -3.92 7.24 5.77
CA LEU A 78 -5.36 7.19 5.53
C LEU A 78 -5.90 8.35 4.70
N PRO A 79 -5.55 9.62 4.96
CA PRO A 79 -6.08 10.73 4.16
C PRO A 79 -5.71 10.61 2.68
N ALA A 80 -4.49 10.16 2.37
CA ALA A 80 -4.03 9.95 1.00
C ALA A 80 -4.76 8.76 0.34
N ILE A 81 -4.91 7.65 1.09
CA ILE A 81 -5.65 6.47 0.64
C ILE A 81 -7.13 6.80 0.36
N ASP A 82 -7.79 7.51 1.27
CA ASP A 82 -9.20 7.88 1.16
C ASP A 82 -9.44 8.78 -0.08
N ARG A 83 -8.52 9.70 -0.37
CA ARG A 83 -8.54 10.49 -1.62
C ARG A 83 -8.44 9.60 -2.87
N CYS A 84 -7.50 8.65 -2.91
CA CYS A 84 -7.36 7.72 -4.03
C CYS A 84 -8.62 6.87 -4.24
N LEU A 85 -9.19 6.31 -3.17
CA LEU A 85 -10.40 5.49 -3.23
C LEU A 85 -11.63 6.32 -3.62
N ALA A 86 -11.74 7.57 -3.18
CA ALA A 86 -12.79 8.48 -3.62
C ALA A 86 -12.69 8.80 -5.13
N GLN A 87 -11.50 9.10 -5.63
CA GLN A 87 -11.25 9.31 -7.06
C GLN A 87 -11.57 8.06 -7.90
N GLN A 88 -11.25 6.87 -7.38
CA GLN A 88 -11.60 5.61 -8.02
C GLN A 88 -13.11 5.41 -8.15
N ARG A 89 -13.86 5.64 -7.07
CA ARG A 89 -15.33 5.54 -7.07
C ARG A 89 -15.95 6.48 -8.09
N GLN A 90 -15.55 7.75 -8.08
CA GLN A 90 -16.01 8.74 -9.07
C GLN A 90 -15.69 8.33 -10.51
N TYR A 91 -14.49 7.79 -10.75
CA TYR A 91 -14.11 7.32 -12.08
C TYR A 91 -15.00 6.17 -12.57
N LEU A 92 -15.31 5.21 -11.70
CA LEU A 92 -16.16 4.05 -12.02
C LEU A 92 -17.64 4.45 -12.18
N GLU A 93 -18.12 5.42 -11.41
CA GLU A 93 -19.47 5.99 -11.60
C GLU A 93 -19.60 6.68 -12.96
N GLN A 94 -18.56 7.37 -13.41
CA GLN A 94 -18.51 8.03 -14.72
C GLN A 94 -18.26 7.04 -15.88
N HIS A 95 -17.60 5.91 -15.61
CA HIS A 95 -17.20 4.91 -16.60
C HIS A 95 -17.56 3.50 -16.09
N PRO A 96 -18.86 3.17 -16.01
CA PRO A 96 -19.27 1.86 -15.52
C PRO A 96 -18.68 0.75 -16.42
N PRO A 97 -18.19 -0.35 -15.82
CA PRO A 97 -17.72 -1.49 -16.60
C PRO A 97 -18.85 -1.99 -17.52
N ARG A 98 -18.50 -2.31 -18.78
CA ARG A 98 -19.44 -2.83 -19.75
C ARG A 98 -20.03 -4.17 -19.25
N ALA A 99 -21.36 -4.27 -19.17
CA ALA A 99 -22.09 -5.43 -18.63
C ALA A 99 -21.79 -6.75 -19.37
N ASP A 100 -21.30 -6.65 -20.60
CA ASP A 100 -20.91 -7.71 -21.52
C ASP A 100 -19.69 -8.53 -21.05
N ALA A 101 -18.97 -8.11 -20.00
CA ALA A 101 -17.90 -8.90 -19.39
C ALA A 101 -18.40 -10.00 -18.41
N GLU A 102 -19.62 -9.88 -17.88
CA GLU A 102 -20.21 -10.90 -16.98
C GLU A 102 -21.05 -11.96 -17.72
N GLN A 103 -21.44 -11.70 -18.98
CA GLN A 103 -22.42 -12.52 -19.71
C GLN A 103 -21.85 -13.46 -20.77
N GLN A 104 -20.52 -13.64 -20.84
CA GLN A 104 -19.98 -14.79 -21.58
C GLN A 104 -20.11 -16.05 -20.71
N GLN A 105 -21.35 -16.58 -20.70
CA GLN A 105 -21.68 -17.92 -20.26
C GLN A 105 -20.74 -18.91 -20.96
N TRP A 106 -19.80 -19.47 -20.20
CA TRP A 106 -18.90 -20.51 -20.66
C TRP A 106 -19.73 -21.68 -21.20
N GLN A 107 -19.77 -21.85 -22.51
CA GLN A 107 -20.26 -23.06 -23.15
C GLN A 107 -19.06 -23.97 -23.42
N PRO A 108 -19.03 -25.22 -22.92
CA PRO A 108 -17.93 -26.12 -23.20
C PRO A 108 -17.93 -26.46 -24.69
N ARG A 109 -16.95 -25.92 -25.43
CA ARG A 109 -16.72 -26.35 -26.82
C ARG A 109 -16.25 -27.80 -26.79
N ARG A 110 -17.02 -28.69 -27.44
CA ARG A 110 -16.59 -30.06 -27.76
C ARG A 110 -15.25 -30.02 -28.48
N ASN A 111 -14.29 -30.77 -27.96
CA ASN A 111 -12.95 -30.91 -28.52
C ASN A 111 -12.97 -31.41 -29.97
N SER A 112 -12.47 -30.60 -30.88
CA SER A 112 -11.82 -31.08 -32.11
C SER A 112 -10.47 -30.39 -32.25
N ARG A 113 -9.43 -31.23 -32.34
CA ARG A 113 -7.98 -30.96 -32.36
C ARG A 113 -7.60 -29.70 -33.15
N GLY A 114 -6.75 -28.85 -32.56
CA GLY A 114 -6.09 -27.74 -33.24
C GLY A 114 -5.35 -26.81 -32.27
N SER A 115 -4.07 -26.56 -32.55
CA SER A 115 -3.12 -25.77 -31.76
C SER A 115 -3.35 -24.24 -31.80
N ASN A 116 -2.77 -23.57 -30.78
CA ASN A 116 -2.40 -22.15 -30.64
C ASN A 116 -3.39 -21.14 -30.02
N SER A 117 -2.94 -20.67 -28.84
CA SER A 117 -2.83 -19.29 -28.33
C SER A 117 -4.06 -18.42 -28.04
N SER A 118 -3.92 -17.75 -26.89
CA SER A 118 -4.57 -16.52 -26.43
C SER A 118 -6.07 -16.56 -26.17
N SER A 119 -6.45 -16.87 -24.93
CA SER A 119 -7.54 -16.15 -24.27
C SER A 119 -7.03 -15.65 -22.92
N SER A 120 -6.99 -14.33 -22.78
CA SER A 120 -6.85 -13.65 -21.50
C SER A 120 -8.17 -13.81 -20.75
N ASP A 121 -8.33 -14.94 -20.06
CA ASP A 121 -9.49 -15.18 -19.21
C ASP A 121 -9.33 -14.36 -17.90
N ALA A 122 -9.54 -13.04 -18.02
CA ALA A 122 -9.71 -12.18 -16.86
C ALA A 122 -11.01 -12.58 -16.16
N ARG A 123 -10.92 -13.27 -15.03
CA ARG A 123 -12.10 -13.52 -14.19
C ARG A 123 -12.71 -12.17 -13.77
N PRO A 124 -14.05 -12.05 -13.73
CA PRO A 124 -14.69 -10.81 -13.31
C PRO A 124 -14.28 -10.47 -11.88
N TYR A 125 -13.95 -9.19 -11.66
CA TYR A 125 -13.65 -8.65 -10.34
C TYR A 125 -14.87 -8.87 -9.43
N LYS A 126 -14.68 -9.61 -8.35
CA LYS A 126 -15.76 -9.96 -7.43
C LYS A 126 -15.88 -8.88 -6.35
N ALA A 127 -17.04 -8.24 -6.26
CA ALA A 127 -17.36 -7.31 -5.18
C ALA A 127 -17.21 -7.99 -3.80
N THR A 128 -16.81 -7.22 -2.80
CA THR A 128 -16.65 -7.67 -1.41
C THR A 128 -17.99 -7.92 -0.75
N ALA A 129 -18.01 -8.78 0.27
CA ALA A 129 -19.23 -9.05 1.02
C ALA A 129 -19.71 -7.82 1.83
N THR A 130 -18.79 -6.94 2.20
CA THR A 130 -19.01 -5.74 3.00
C THR A 130 -19.28 -4.48 2.17
N GLY A 131 -19.05 -4.51 0.86
CA GLY A 131 -19.09 -3.34 -0.02
C GLY A 131 -17.88 -2.40 0.10
N GLY A 132 -16.92 -2.70 0.98
CA GLY A 132 -15.65 -1.97 1.10
C GLY A 132 -14.59 -2.41 0.09
N PRO A 133 -13.47 -1.67 -0.04
CA PRO A 133 -12.38 -2.02 -0.96
C PRO A 133 -11.64 -3.30 -0.54
N ARG A 134 -11.09 -3.99 -1.54
CA ARG A 134 -10.09 -5.06 -1.35
C ARG A 134 -8.71 -4.44 -1.34
N VAL A 135 -7.99 -4.62 -0.23
CA VAL A 135 -6.66 -4.06 -0.02
C VAL A 135 -5.63 -5.18 0.11
N VAL A 136 -4.46 -5.01 -0.49
CA VAL A 136 -3.31 -5.90 -0.27
C VAL A 136 -2.14 -5.11 0.31
N ASP A 137 -1.59 -5.58 1.43
CA ASP A 137 -0.35 -5.07 2.01
C ASP A 137 0.82 -5.97 1.58
N VAL A 138 1.63 -5.48 0.64
CA VAL A 138 2.71 -6.24 0.00
C VAL A 138 3.98 -6.10 0.82
N GLY A 139 4.49 -7.23 1.31
CA GLY A 139 5.61 -7.29 2.24
C GLY A 139 5.22 -6.82 3.63
N SER A 140 4.04 -7.25 4.10
CA SER A 140 3.41 -6.77 5.32
C SER A 140 4.29 -6.90 6.56
N GLY A 141 5.23 -7.85 6.59
CA GLY A 141 6.22 -7.97 7.66
C GLY A 141 5.59 -8.20 9.03
N ALA A 142 5.58 -7.14 9.85
CA ALA A 142 4.88 -7.09 11.12
C ALA A 142 3.36 -6.81 10.98
N GLY A 143 2.80 -6.94 9.78
CA GLY A 143 1.40 -6.60 9.50
C GLY A 143 1.16 -5.10 9.33
N LEU A 144 2.17 -4.30 9.00
CA LEU A 144 2.07 -2.85 8.94
C LEU A 144 2.28 -2.33 7.50
N PRO A 145 1.38 -1.49 6.95
CA PRO A 145 0.28 -0.82 7.65
C PRO A 145 -1.03 -1.63 7.71
N GLY A 146 -1.11 -2.81 7.09
CA GLY A 146 -2.36 -3.51 6.80
C GLY A 146 -3.25 -3.83 8.02
N ILE A 147 -2.70 -4.27 9.15
CA ILE A 147 -3.46 -4.56 10.38
C ILE A 147 -4.11 -3.30 10.93
N ILE A 148 -3.37 -2.19 10.98
CA ILE A 148 -3.90 -0.91 11.48
C ILE A 148 -5.03 -0.41 10.57
N LEU A 149 -4.84 -0.51 9.26
CA LEU A 149 -5.89 -0.16 8.29
C LEU A 149 -7.14 -1.04 8.48
N ALA A 150 -6.97 -2.35 8.71
CA ALA A 150 -8.09 -3.27 8.92
C ALA A 150 -8.88 -2.96 10.20
N ILE A 151 -8.19 -2.55 11.29
CA ILE A 151 -8.82 -2.16 12.56
C ILE A 151 -9.67 -0.90 12.37
N VAL A 152 -9.10 0.14 11.76
CA VAL A 152 -9.78 1.45 11.62
C VAL A 152 -10.78 1.53 10.47
N ARG A 153 -10.83 0.49 9.62
CA ARG A 153 -11.77 0.31 8.51
C ARG A 153 -12.30 -1.13 8.49
N PRO A 154 -13.18 -1.50 9.42
CA PRO A 154 -13.70 -2.86 9.55
C PRO A 154 -14.44 -3.34 8.30
N GLU A 155 -14.90 -2.42 7.46
CA GLU A 155 -15.56 -2.72 6.18
C GLU A 155 -14.58 -3.09 5.05
N TRP A 156 -13.26 -2.89 5.21
CA TRP A 156 -12.26 -3.24 4.19
C TRP A 156 -11.90 -4.72 4.28
N GLU A 157 -11.69 -5.37 3.12
CA GLU A 157 -11.12 -6.71 3.07
C GLU A 157 -9.60 -6.61 2.85
N VAL A 158 -8.81 -6.92 3.88
CA VAL A 158 -7.35 -6.73 3.84
C VAL A 158 -6.63 -8.06 3.67
N THR A 159 -5.72 -8.14 2.71
CA THR A 159 -4.80 -9.27 2.53
C THR A 159 -3.38 -8.86 2.91
N LEU A 160 -2.81 -9.52 3.91
CA LEU A 160 -1.41 -9.35 4.32
C LEU A 160 -0.54 -10.35 3.54
N LEU A 161 0.33 -9.86 2.67
CA LEU A 161 1.18 -10.68 1.81
C LEU A 161 2.63 -10.62 2.29
N ASP A 162 3.18 -11.74 2.74
CA ASP A 162 4.61 -11.86 3.05
C ASP A 162 5.14 -13.24 2.62
N SER A 163 6.43 -13.32 2.33
CA SER A 163 7.06 -14.56 1.86
C SER A 163 7.75 -15.35 2.96
N LEU A 164 7.99 -14.74 4.12
CA LEU A 164 8.70 -15.35 5.23
C LEU A 164 7.71 -16.03 6.18
N GLN A 165 7.73 -17.36 6.21
CA GLN A 165 6.80 -18.16 6.99
C GLN A 165 6.72 -17.75 8.47
N LYS A 166 7.84 -17.35 9.08
CA LYS A 166 7.86 -16.87 10.47
C LYS A 166 7.05 -15.59 10.66
N ARG A 167 7.15 -14.65 9.72
CA ARG A 167 6.39 -13.38 9.74
C ARG A 167 4.91 -13.62 9.47
N CYS A 168 4.61 -14.52 8.55
CA CYS A 168 3.24 -15.02 8.33
C CYS A 168 2.59 -15.62 9.57
N LYS A 169 3.31 -16.48 10.30
CA LYS A 169 2.81 -17.07 11.54
C LYS A 169 2.56 -16.00 12.61
N PHE A 170 3.46 -15.01 12.68
CA PHE A 170 3.27 -13.85 13.53
C PHE A 170 1.99 -13.07 13.15
N THR A 171 1.83 -12.70 11.88
CA THR A 171 0.67 -11.91 11.45
C THR A 171 -0.65 -12.67 11.63
N GLN A 172 -0.65 -14.00 11.47
CA GLN A 172 -1.81 -14.84 11.80
C GLN A 172 -2.16 -14.75 13.29
N ALA A 173 -1.18 -14.91 14.19
CA ALA A 173 -1.39 -14.79 15.62
C ALA A 173 -1.83 -13.37 16.04
N ALA A 174 -1.27 -12.34 15.39
CA ALA A 174 -1.64 -10.94 15.62
C ALA A 174 -3.09 -10.64 15.20
N VAL A 175 -3.51 -11.16 14.03
CA VAL A 175 -4.89 -11.04 13.53
C VAL A 175 -5.88 -11.73 14.47
N GLU A 176 -5.54 -12.93 14.95
CA GLU A 176 -6.35 -13.67 15.93
C GLU A 176 -6.46 -12.92 17.27
N ALA A 177 -5.34 -12.44 17.81
CA ALA A 177 -5.32 -11.71 19.09
C ALA A 177 -6.08 -10.37 19.03
N ALA A 178 -6.03 -9.67 17.91
CA ALA A 178 -6.80 -8.45 17.68
C ALA A 178 -8.28 -8.73 17.27
N GLY A 179 -8.69 -10.00 17.16
CA GLY A 179 -10.06 -10.38 16.84
C GLY A 179 -10.52 -9.97 15.43
N LEU A 180 -9.60 -9.86 14.47
CA LEU A 180 -9.91 -9.34 13.15
C LEU A 180 -10.48 -10.43 12.24
N THR A 181 -11.67 -10.19 11.72
CA THR A 181 -12.37 -11.11 10.80
C THR A 181 -12.25 -10.70 9.33
N ASN A 182 -11.82 -9.46 9.08
CA ASN A 182 -11.69 -8.85 7.77
C ASN A 182 -10.27 -8.93 7.20
N VAL A 183 -9.39 -9.72 7.81
CA VAL A 183 -7.98 -9.87 7.40
C VAL A 183 -7.69 -11.30 6.96
N ARG A 184 -6.96 -11.44 5.84
CA ARG A 184 -6.41 -12.72 5.37
C ARG A 184 -4.90 -12.64 5.27
N VAL A 185 -4.20 -13.64 5.78
CA VAL A 185 -2.74 -13.75 5.64
C VAL A 185 -2.42 -14.70 4.49
N HIS A 186 -1.71 -14.19 3.48
CA HIS A 186 -1.26 -14.95 2.32
C HIS A 186 0.27 -15.10 2.32
N CYS A 187 0.73 -16.34 2.48
CA CYS A 187 2.16 -16.64 2.61
C CYS A 187 2.77 -17.03 1.27
N ALA A 188 3.15 -16.02 0.49
CA ALA A 188 3.76 -16.24 -0.82
C ALA A 188 4.73 -15.11 -1.19
N ARG A 189 5.58 -15.41 -2.16
CA ARG A 189 6.35 -14.40 -2.88
C ARG A 189 5.41 -13.51 -3.68
N ALA A 190 5.60 -12.19 -3.61
CA ALA A 190 4.78 -11.24 -4.37
C ALA A 190 4.86 -11.48 -5.88
N GLU A 191 6.01 -11.96 -6.38
CA GLU A 191 6.18 -12.37 -7.78
C GLU A 191 5.25 -13.51 -8.18
N LEU A 192 5.02 -14.49 -7.29
CA LEU A 192 4.10 -15.59 -7.54
C LEU A 192 2.65 -15.16 -7.37
N ALA A 193 2.35 -14.38 -6.33
CA ALA A 193 1.02 -13.82 -6.10
C ALA A 193 0.56 -12.95 -7.29
N GLY A 194 1.44 -12.13 -7.86
CA GLY A 194 1.12 -11.32 -9.04
C GLY A 194 0.89 -12.12 -10.32
N ARG A 195 1.20 -13.43 -10.33
CA ARG A 195 0.91 -14.36 -11.44
C ARG A 195 -0.27 -15.27 -11.17
N ASP A 196 -0.69 -15.40 -9.92
CA ASP A 196 -1.85 -16.20 -9.53
C ASP A 196 -3.15 -15.52 -10.04
N PRO A 197 -3.94 -16.17 -10.91
CA PRO A 197 -5.22 -15.62 -11.37
C PRO A 197 -6.22 -15.29 -10.25
N ALA A 198 -6.07 -15.88 -9.05
CA ALA A 198 -6.90 -15.59 -7.89
C ALA A 198 -6.52 -14.28 -7.17
N LEU A 199 -5.35 -13.71 -7.48
CA LEU A 199 -4.80 -12.52 -6.81
C LEU A 199 -4.44 -11.40 -7.80
N ARG A 200 -4.09 -11.75 -9.04
CA ARG A 200 -3.74 -10.81 -10.09
C ARG A 200 -4.93 -9.94 -10.49
N ASP A 201 -4.71 -8.63 -10.53
CA ASP A 201 -5.72 -7.63 -10.86
C ASP A 201 -7.01 -7.76 -10.00
N GLN A 202 -6.89 -8.23 -8.74
CA GLN A 202 -8.03 -8.49 -7.84
C GLN A 202 -8.22 -7.47 -6.72
N TYR A 203 -7.32 -6.49 -6.58
CA TYR A 203 -7.34 -5.52 -5.47
C TYR A 203 -7.65 -4.11 -5.95
N ASP A 204 -8.41 -3.36 -5.15
CA ASP A 204 -8.66 -1.93 -5.36
C ASP A 204 -7.44 -1.10 -4.98
N LEU A 205 -6.74 -1.52 -3.93
CA LEU A 205 -5.60 -0.83 -3.37
C LEU A 205 -4.48 -1.82 -3.03
N ALA A 206 -3.26 -1.51 -3.45
CA ALA A 206 -2.07 -2.06 -2.83
C ALA A 206 -1.43 -1.01 -1.91
N VAL A 207 -0.95 -1.43 -0.75
CA VAL A 207 -0.09 -0.65 0.12
C VAL A 207 1.23 -1.38 0.33
N ALA A 208 2.30 -0.64 0.56
CA ALA A 208 3.59 -1.21 0.92
C ALA A 208 4.41 -0.22 1.75
N ARG A 209 5.03 -0.72 2.83
CA ARG A 209 5.93 0.05 3.70
C ARG A 209 7.23 -0.69 3.94
N ALA A 210 8.36 -0.03 3.70
CA ALA A 210 9.70 -0.50 4.08
C ALA A 210 10.14 -1.87 3.50
N VAL A 211 9.76 -2.19 2.27
CA VAL A 211 10.04 -3.51 1.65
C VAL A 211 11.19 -3.47 0.64
N ALA A 212 11.20 -2.48 -0.26
CA ALA A 212 12.20 -2.34 -1.32
C ALA A 212 12.19 -0.93 -1.93
N GLU A 213 13.10 -0.71 -2.88
CA GLU A 213 13.08 0.47 -3.73
C GLU A 213 11.80 0.54 -4.57
N LEU A 214 11.33 1.75 -4.86
CA LEU A 214 10.03 2.00 -5.49
C LEU A 214 9.90 1.31 -6.86
N ARG A 215 10.96 1.23 -7.65
CA ARG A 215 10.98 0.51 -8.94
C ARG A 215 10.76 -1.00 -8.80
N VAL A 216 11.24 -1.59 -7.71
CA VAL A 216 11.00 -3.01 -7.38
C VAL A 216 9.56 -3.16 -6.93
N LEU A 217 9.11 -2.31 -6.02
CA LEU A 217 7.75 -2.36 -5.50
C LEU A 217 6.69 -2.14 -6.59
N ALA A 218 6.97 -1.31 -7.60
CA ALA A 218 6.07 -1.14 -8.74
C ALA A 218 5.76 -2.48 -9.40
N GLU A 219 6.80 -3.28 -9.67
CA GLU A 219 6.65 -4.61 -10.28
C GLU A 219 5.99 -5.63 -9.34
N LEU A 220 6.15 -5.50 -8.02
CA LEU A 220 5.54 -6.42 -7.05
C LEU A 220 4.08 -6.08 -6.72
N CYS A 221 3.71 -4.80 -6.72
CA CYS A 221 2.40 -4.32 -6.25
C CYS A 221 1.41 -4.16 -7.40
N LEU A 222 1.80 -3.49 -8.49
CA LEU A 222 0.86 -3.15 -9.57
C LEU A 222 0.20 -4.36 -10.26
N PRO A 223 0.84 -5.54 -10.42
CA PRO A 223 0.14 -6.71 -10.97
C PRO A 223 -1.04 -7.22 -10.13
N LEU A 224 -1.09 -6.90 -8.83
CA LEU A 224 -2.18 -7.29 -7.94
C LEU A 224 -3.37 -6.32 -8.04
N VAL A 225 -3.11 -5.06 -8.42
CA VAL A 225 -4.11 -4.00 -8.45
C VAL A 225 -4.88 -4.03 -9.76
N ARG A 226 -6.21 -4.02 -9.70
CA ARG A 226 -7.07 -3.97 -10.89
C ARG A 226 -6.92 -2.66 -11.64
N THR A 227 -7.25 -2.64 -12.94
CA THR A 227 -7.28 -1.38 -13.71
C THR A 227 -8.26 -0.39 -13.07
N GLY A 228 -7.81 0.86 -12.89
CA GLY A 228 -8.51 1.91 -12.15
C GLY A 228 -8.22 1.94 -10.64
N GLY A 229 -7.65 0.86 -10.08
CA GLY A 229 -7.20 0.81 -8.70
C GLY A 229 -5.92 1.61 -8.43
N HIS A 230 -5.48 1.60 -7.18
CA HIS A 230 -4.36 2.41 -6.71
C HIS A 230 -3.29 1.58 -6.02
N TRP A 231 -2.07 2.12 -6.03
CA TRP A 231 -0.97 1.67 -5.20
C TRP A 231 -0.41 2.87 -4.45
N VAL A 232 -0.34 2.73 -3.12
CA VAL A 232 0.21 3.75 -2.21
C VAL A 232 1.45 3.18 -1.53
N ALA A 233 2.61 3.76 -1.81
CA ALA A 233 3.86 3.37 -1.16
C ALA A 233 4.24 4.39 -0.08
N ALA A 234 4.47 3.91 1.14
CA ALA A 234 4.95 4.73 2.24
C ALA A 234 6.48 4.85 2.18
N LYS A 235 6.97 6.09 2.10
CA LYS A 235 8.39 6.42 2.01
C LYS A 235 8.82 7.41 3.10
N GLY A 236 10.13 7.49 3.32
CA GLY A 236 10.75 8.47 4.21
C GLY A 236 10.81 9.86 3.59
N ALA A 237 11.65 10.71 4.16
CA ALA A 237 11.81 12.08 3.69
C ALA A 237 12.40 12.11 2.27
N ALA A 238 11.95 13.10 1.50
CA ALA A 238 12.49 13.46 0.19
C ALA A 238 12.63 12.27 -0.82
N PRO A 239 11.54 11.56 -1.17
CA PRO A 239 11.62 10.44 -2.10
C PRO A 239 11.75 10.85 -3.58
N GLN A 240 12.03 12.12 -3.90
CA GLN A 240 11.92 12.64 -5.27
C GLN A 240 12.85 11.93 -6.25
N ASP A 241 14.08 11.64 -5.84
CA ASP A 241 15.06 10.94 -6.69
C ASP A 241 14.67 9.47 -6.91
N GLU A 242 14.22 8.79 -5.85
CA GLU A 242 13.71 7.41 -5.95
C GLU A 242 12.48 7.34 -6.87
N VAL A 243 11.58 8.32 -6.75
CA VAL A 243 10.39 8.45 -7.58
C VAL A 243 10.75 8.75 -9.02
N ALA A 244 11.71 9.65 -9.27
CA ALA A 244 12.21 9.95 -10.61
C ALA A 244 12.78 8.70 -11.28
N GLY A 245 13.58 7.91 -10.56
CA GLY A 245 14.13 6.64 -11.05
C GLY A 245 13.06 5.57 -11.32
N ALA A 246 11.97 5.57 -10.57
CA ALA A 246 10.91 4.57 -10.71
C ALA A 246 9.86 4.89 -11.79
N LYS A 247 9.82 6.11 -12.36
CA LYS A 247 8.79 6.51 -13.34
C LYS A 247 8.65 5.52 -14.50
N THR A 248 9.77 5.12 -15.09
CA THR A 248 9.78 4.18 -16.22
C THR A 248 9.33 2.78 -15.79
N ALA A 249 9.70 2.33 -14.59
CA ALA A 249 9.23 1.06 -14.03
C ALA A 249 7.71 1.06 -13.87
N VAL A 250 7.16 2.11 -13.24
CA VAL A 250 5.72 2.30 -13.03
C VAL A 250 4.96 2.22 -14.34
N ILE A 251 5.42 2.91 -15.39
CA ILE A 251 4.78 2.88 -16.72
C ILE A 251 4.85 1.47 -17.33
N LYS A 252 5.99 0.79 -17.27
CA LYS A 252 6.18 -0.57 -17.84
C LYS A 252 5.21 -1.60 -17.27
N VAL A 253 4.80 -1.44 -16.01
CA VAL A 253 3.84 -2.35 -15.35
C VAL A 253 2.42 -1.80 -15.29
N GLY A 254 2.10 -0.79 -16.11
CA GLY A 254 0.73 -0.29 -16.32
C GLY A 254 0.27 0.77 -15.31
N GLY A 255 1.18 1.32 -14.52
CA GLY A 255 0.89 2.38 -13.57
C GLY A 255 1.04 3.79 -14.16
N LYS A 256 0.41 4.76 -13.51
CA LYS A 256 0.57 6.20 -13.73
C LYS A 256 0.80 6.88 -12.38
N LEU A 257 1.95 7.51 -12.22
CA LEU A 257 2.25 8.32 -11.04
C LEU A 257 1.27 9.50 -10.97
N LEU A 258 0.58 9.63 -9.84
CA LEU A 258 -0.34 10.73 -9.56
C LEU A 258 0.38 11.88 -8.84
N GLY A 259 1.25 11.57 -7.88
CA GLY A 259 1.97 12.58 -7.12
C GLY A 259 2.64 12.03 -5.87
N LEU A 260 3.15 12.97 -5.08
CA LEU A 260 3.72 12.77 -3.76
C LEU A 260 2.93 13.62 -2.77
N GLU A 261 2.57 13.02 -1.65
CA GLU A 261 1.89 13.72 -0.57
C GLU A 261 2.68 13.50 0.71
N GLU A 262 3.16 14.59 1.31
CA GLU A 262 3.67 14.52 2.68
C GLU A 262 2.52 14.20 3.61
N VAL A 263 2.74 13.25 4.52
CA VAL A 263 1.76 12.85 5.52
C VAL A 263 2.22 13.35 6.87
N ASP A 264 1.27 13.62 7.77
CA ASP A 264 1.56 14.13 9.13
C ASP A 264 2.06 12.98 10.02
N SER A 265 3.26 12.52 9.71
CA SER A 265 4.03 11.55 10.49
C SER A 265 5.51 11.85 10.24
N GLU A 266 6.31 11.77 11.30
CA GLU A 266 7.74 12.03 11.25
C GLU A 266 8.51 10.76 11.57
N GLY A 267 9.42 10.39 10.67
CA GLY A 267 10.43 9.38 10.92
C GLY A 267 11.74 9.99 11.42
N PRO A 268 12.73 9.14 11.75
CA PRO A 268 14.06 9.60 12.18
C PRO A 268 14.78 10.50 11.15
N GLU A 269 14.43 10.36 9.87
CA GLU A 269 15.04 11.06 8.74
C GLU A 269 14.19 12.23 8.23
N GLY A 270 13.08 12.54 8.91
CA GLY A 270 12.16 13.61 8.53
C GLY A 270 10.74 13.12 8.20
N PRO A 271 9.91 13.96 7.57
CA PRO A 271 8.51 13.66 7.32
C PRO A 271 8.34 12.43 6.42
N ARG A 272 7.26 11.69 6.65
CA ARG A 272 6.87 10.58 5.79
C ARG A 272 6.17 11.11 4.54
N THR A 273 6.30 10.38 3.45
CA THR A 273 5.66 10.71 2.17
C THR A 273 4.92 9.50 1.63
N ALA A 274 3.67 9.71 1.19
CA ALA A 274 2.91 8.76 0.41
C ALA A 274 3.16 9.00 -1.09
N VAL A 275 3.64 7.96 -1.78
CA VAL A 275 3.76 7.95 -3.24
C VAL A 275 2.49 7.35 -3.82
N LEU A 276 1.78 8.12 -4.66
CA LEU A 276 0.48 7.75 -5.18
C LEU A 276 0.57 7.32 -6.65
N VAL A 277 0.13 6.11 -6.95
CA VAL A 277 0.13 5.55 -8.31
C VAL A 277 -1.24 4.97 -8.63
N ARG A 278 -1.79 5.29 -9.80
CA ARG A 278 -3.01 4.65 -10.33
C ARG A 278 -2.64 3.54 -11.31
N LYS A 279 -3.32 2.40 -11.27
CA LYS A 279 -3.24 1.37 -12.32
C LYS A 279 -4.03 1.86 -13.54
N ALA A 280 -3.31 2.36 -14.54
CA ALA A 280 -3.90 2.99 -15.72
C ALA A 280 -4.32 1.99 -16.80
N CYS A 281 -3.60 0.88 -16.93
CA CYS A 281 -3.91 -0.19 -17.87
C CYS A 281 -3.46 -1.55 -17.30
N PRO A 282 -3.90 -2.69 -17.87
CA PRO A 282 -3.46 -4.01 -17.43
C PRO A 282 -1.94 -4.14 -17.44
N THR A 283 -1.40 -4.80 -16.42
CA THR A 283 0.03 -5.10 -16.39
C THR A 283 0.34 -6.15 -17.46
N PRO A 284 1.38 -5.98 -18.31
CA PRO A 284 1.78 -7.00 -19.28
C PRO A 284 2.05 -8.36 -18.62
N HIS A 285 1.71 -9.47 -19.30
CA HIS A 285 1.83 -10.82 -18.74
C HIS A 285 3.25 -11.24 -18.35
N GLN A 286 4.27 -10.62 -18.94
CA GLN A 286 5.67 -10.86 -18.57
C GLN A 286 6.02 -10.39 -17.15
N TYR A 287 5.18 -9.53 -16.55
CA TYR A 287 5.34 -8.99 -15.21
C TYR A 287 4.29 -9.54 -14.23
N PRO A 288 4.65 -9.82 -12.97
CA PRO A 288 6.01 -9.69 -12.42
C PRO A 288 6.95 -10.75 -12.99
N ARG A 289 8.25 -10.46 -13.07
CA ARG A 289 9.28 -11.46 -13.43
C ARG A 289 9.45 -12.50 -12.32
N GLU A 290 10.20 -13.55 -12.62
CA GLU A 290 10.46 -14.67 -11.69
C GLU A 290 10.96 -14.20 -10.31
N PRO A 291 10.66 -14.96 -9.23
CA PRO A 291 11.09 -14.63 -7.88
C PRO A 291 12.56 -14.21 -7.76
N GLY A 292 12.79 -13.04 -7.17
CA GLY A 292 14.12 -12.46 -6.96
C GLY A 292 14.70 -11.69 -8.16
N VAL A 293 14.13 -11.81 -9.36
CA VAL A 293 14.56 -10.99 -10.51
C VAL A 293 14.28 -9.50 -10.29
N PRO A 294 13.09 -9.07 -9.81
CA PRO A 294 12.82 -7.65 -9.55
C PRO A 294 13.85 -7.01 -8.61
N GLY A 295 14.26 -7.70 -7.55
CA GLY A 295 15.25 -7.19 -6.61
C GLY A 295 16.68 -7.16 -7.15
N ARG A 296 17.11 -8.20 -7.90
CA ARG A 296 18.48 -8.26 -8.44
C ARG A 296 18.70 -7.37 -9.66
N LYS A 297 17.67 -7.23 -10.50
CA LYS A 297 17.70 -6.43 -11.73
C LYS A 297 16.43 -5.60 -11.81
N PRO A 298 16.34 -4.52 -11.02
CA PRO A 298 15.17 -3.64 -11.03
C PRO A 298 14.86 -3.12 -12.43
N LEU A 299 13.58 -2.79 -12.66
CA LEU A 299 13.22 -2.06 -13.87
C LEU A 299 13.78 -0.65 -13.73
N CYS A 300 14.66 -0.28 -14.66
CA CYS A 300 15.37 1.01 -14.79
C CYS A 300 16.22 1.48 -13.59
#